data_AF-A0A3M1HPQ6-F1
#
_entry.id   AF-A0A3M1HPQ6-F1
#
_cell.length_a   1.000
_cell.length_b   1.000
_cell.length_c   1.000
_cell.angle_alpha   90.00
_cell.angle_beta   90.00
_cell.angle_gamma   90.00
#
_symmetry.space_group_name_H-M   'P 1'
#
loop_
_entity.id
_entity.type
_entity.pdbx_description
1 polymer ?
#
loop_
_entity_poly.entity_id
_entity_poly.type
_entity_poly.pdbx_seq_one_letter_code
_entity_poly.pdbx_strand_id
1 'polypeptide(L)'
;MAEVDFGPLMQVLSRPRPNGTAANRETLMALCRWLEEREIPYRIHEFVLYPFFFEAIGAWLLLSRTLLAIATLGHWGWLTFLIAVAGLLGGTLDVALGWPLVSWPGQMVGRNLFMEFGPAYASRELVLSAHYDSKTELLDHRRRAVLQRFVRVGMVLTLVVGALGWAEGWVGQIDRVWGMVVYALAVLLALPVLGLAWALGLNLLLGRFGRQSQGAVDNGAACAILLALAAHLARGRVRLQRTRVVLVLFNGEEQNMQGSRAWVRAREWTLPAQVLNLELMGQDGGYVLWRQDGNAFTRTANDAALSEMVAHAVAEISGEPPIYESWLNSDAFSFHRAGIPATTLGSRDAYWGLAGLHRPADTAARVSTRRLREGTTILNRVIEMIDSGRVIHS
;
A
#
# COMPACT_ATOMS: atom_id res chain seq x y z
N MET A 1 -35.84 2.53 -11.31
CA MET A 1 -35.44 2.08 -9.95
C MET A 1 -34.06 2.63 -9.64
N ALA A 2 -33.85 3.15 -8.44
CA ALA A 2 -32.74 4.05 -8.13
C ALA A 2 -31.36 3.39 -8.23
N GLU A 3 -30.43 4.12 -8.82
CA GLU A 3 -29.00 3.86 -8.83
C GLU A 3 -28.44 3.96 -7.39
N VAL A 4 -27.29 3.35 -7.10
CA VAL A 4 -26.69 3.46 -5.75
C VAL A 4 -26.36 4.92 -5.47
N ASP A 5 -26.84 5.44 -4.35
CA ASP A 5 -26.45 6.76 -3.87
C ASP A 5 -25.09 6.65 -3.17
N PHE A 6 -24.07 7.28 -3.78
CA PHE A 6 -22.72 7.33 -3.25
C PHE A 6 -22.55 8.35 -2.11
N GLY A 7 -23.50 9.27 -1.91
CA GLY A 7 -23.41 10.31 -0.88
C GLY A 7 -23.13 9.73 0.52
N PRO A 8 -23.97 8.82 1.04
CA PRO A 8 -23.76 8.20 2.36
C PRO A 8 -22.43 7.43 2.47
N LEU A 9 -22.03 6.71 1.40
CA LEU A 9 -20.77 5.98 1.37
C LEU A 9 -19.58 6.94 1.46
N MET A 10 -19.58 8.00 0.66
CA MET A 10 -18.49 8.96 0.65
C MET A 10 -18.42 9.80 1.93
N GLN A 11 -19.53 10.02 2.65
CA GLN A 11 -19.48 10.63 3.99
C GLN A 11 -18.69 9.77 4.98
N VAL A 12 -18.83 8.45 4.91
CA VAL A 12 -18.09 7.49 5.76
C VAL A 12 -16.64 7.33 5.29
N LEU A 13 -16.41 7.35 3.98
CA LEU A 13 -15.14 7.04 3.32
C LEU A 13 -14.31 8.29 2.95
N SER A 14 -14.77 9.49 3.29
CA SER A 14 -14.02 10.75 3.14
C SER A 14 -13.74 11.41 4.49
N ARG A 15 -13.38 10.59 5.48
CA ARG A 15 -12.92 11.06 6.78
C ARG A 15 -11.60 10.38 7.14
N PRO A 16 -10.71 11.06 7.89
CA PRO A 16 -9.51 10.44 8.40
C PRO A 16 -9.84 9.18 9.20
N ARG A 17 -9.23 8.07 8.79
CA ARG A 17 -9.44 6.74 9.36
C ARG A 17 -8.13 5.94 9.47
N PRO A 18 -7.09 6.53 10.07
CA PRO A 18 -5.80 5.88 10.19
C PRO A 18 -5.89 4.63 11.06
N ASN A 19 -5.05 3.65 10.74
CA ASN A 19 -4.94 2.40 11.48
C ASN A 19 -4.78 2.63 12.99
N GLY A 20 -5.43 1.78 13.77
CA GLY A 20 -5.40 1.82 15.24
C GLY A 20 -6.29 2.86 15.91
N THR A 21 -7.05 3.65 15.15
CA THR A 21 -7.96 4.65 15.71
C THR A 21 -9.40 4.17 15.85
N ALA A 22 -10.20 4.88 16.65
CA ALA A 22 -11.65 4.68 16.72
C ALA A 22 -12.32 4.93 15.36
N ALA A 23 -11.89 5.97 14.63
CA ALA A 23 -12.43 6.32 13.31
C ALA A 23 -12.32 5.17 12.30
N ASN A 24 -11.19 4.44 12.28
CA ASN A 24 -11.03 3.26 11.44
C ASN A 24 -12.04 2.14 11.78
N ARG A 25 -12.23 1.87 13.09
CA ARG A 25 -13.21 0.87 13.56
C ARG A 25 -14.65 1.30 13.28
N GLU A 26 -14.97 2.56 13.50
CA GLU A 26 -16.27 3.13 13.19
C GLU A 26 -16.57 3.10 11.70
N THR A 27 -15.56 3.29 10.84
CA THR A 27 -15.74 3.18 9.40
C THR A 27 -16.12 1.75 9.06
N LEU A 28 -15.39 0.74 9.55
CA LEU A 28 -15.79 -0.66 9.34
C LEU A 28 -17.22 -0.93 9.80
N MET A 29 -17.61 -0.49 11.01
CA MET A 29 -18.98 -0.65 11.52
C MET A 29 -20.02 0.03 10.63
N ALA A 30 -19.72 1.20 10.08
CA ALA A 30 -20.61 1.88 9.15
C ALA A 30 -20.74 1.13 7.80
N LEU A 31 -19.66 0.54 7.29
CA LEU A 31 -19.70 -0.29 6.08
C LEU A 31 -20.50 -1.58 6.30
N CYS A 32 -20.32 -2.24 7.46
CA CYS A 32 -21.13 -3.39 7.85
C CYS A 32 -22.62 -3.03 7.92
N ARG A 33 -22.98 -1.93 8.60
CA ARG A 33 -24.38 -1.48 8.66
C ARG A 33 -24.96 -1.19 7.28
N TRP A 34 -24.18 -0.56 6.40
CA TRP A 34 -24.62 -0.29 5.03
C TRP A 34 -24.95 -1.58 4.26
N LEU A 35 -24.18 -2.65 4.47
CA LEU A 35 -24.41 -3.99 3.91
C LEU A 35 -25.63 -4.67 4.55
N GLU A 36 -25.79 -4.60 5.86
CA GLU A 36 -26.91 -5.16 6.62
C GLU A 36 -28.25 -4.55 6.19
N GLU A 37 -28.32 -3.23 6.05
CA GLU A 37 -29.50 -2.49 5.55
C GLU A 37 -29.94 -2.94 4.15
N ARG A 38 -29.05 -3.58 3.40
CA ARG A 38 -29.26 -4.05 2.03
C ARG A 38 -29.32 -5.57 1.93
N GLU A 39 -29.31 -6.27 3.06
CA GLU A 39 -29.33 -7.73 3.15
C GLU A 39 -28.19 -8.39 2.36
N ILE A 40 -27.03 -7.72 2.29
CA ILE A 40 -25.85 -8.24 1.60
C ILE A 40 -25.01 -9.02 2.61
N PRO A 41 -24.83 -10.34 2.44
CA PRO A 41 -24.02 -11.13 3.36
C PRO A 41 -22.55 -10.73 3.26
N TYR A 42 -21.89 -10.66 4.40
CA TYR A 42 -20.49 -10.31 4.51
C TYR A 42 -19.78 -11.15 5.56
N ARG A 43 -18.46 -11.16 5.52
CA ARG A 43 -17.59 -11.81 6.50
C ARG A 43 -16.47 -10.88 6.92
N ILE A 44 -15.99 -11.10 8.14
CA ILE A 44 -14.85 -10.39 8.70
C ILE A 44 -13.68 -11.39 8.82
N HIS A 45 -12.52 -10.98 8.34
CA HIS A 45 -11.27 -11.69 8.56
C HIS A 45 -10.41 -10.90 9.54
N GLU A 46 -10.19 -11.45 10.72
CA GLU A 46 -9.35 -10.86 11.76
C GLU A 46 -7.87 -11.23 11.55
N PHE A 47 -6.97 -10.29 11.82
CA PHE A 47 -5.53 -10.51 11.70
C PHE A 47 -4.75 -9.65 12.72
N VAL A 48 -3.46 -9.96 12.92
CA VAL A 48 -2.59 -9.12 13.75
C VAL A 48 -2.14 -7.89 12.94
N LEU A 49 -2.52 -6.71 13.41
CA LEU A 49 -2.19 -5.42 12.84
C LEU A 49 -1.15 -4.71 13.72
N TYR A 50 -0.12 -4.16 13.09
CA TYR A 50 0.86 -3.25 13.67
C TYR A 50 0.56 -1.84 13.15
N PRO A 51 -0.29 -1.06 13.85
CA PRO A 51 -0.82 0.21 13.33
C PRO A 51 0.20 1.35 13.36
N PHE A 52 1.32 1.20 14.08
CA PHE A 52 2.42 2.17 14.18
C PHE A 52 3.65 1.74 13.38
N PHE A 53 3.45 0.91 12.35
CA PHE A 53 4.55 0.28 11.62
C PHE A 53 5.54 1.30 11.10
N PHE A 54 5.08 2.31 10.36
CA PHE A 54 5.98 3.30 9.77
C PHE A 54 6.59 4.25 10.79
N GLU A 55 5.88 4.58 11.87
CA GLU A 55 6.38 5.42 12.95
C GLU A 55 7.49 4.71 13.72
N ALA A 56 7.32 3.42 14.01
CA ALA A 56 8.36 2.60 14.62
C ALA A 56 9.60 2.49 13.72
N ILE A 57 9.41 2.30 12.40
CA ILE A 57 10.50 2.32 11.42
C ILE A 57 11.18 3.69 11.38
N GLY A 58 10.41 4.78 11.40
CA GLY A 58 10.91 6.15 11.41
C GLY A 58 11.76 6.43 12.66
N ALA A 59 11.25 6.08 13.85
CA ALA A 59 11.97 6.17 15.10
C ALA A 59 13.24 5.31 15.09
N TRP A 60 13.16 4.07 14.60
CA TRP A 60 14.32 3.19 14.48
C TRP A 60 15.41 3.79 13.60
N LEU A 61 15.05 4.31 12.42
CA LEU A 61 15.98 4.98 11.50
C LEU A 61 16.66 6.17 12.17
N LEU A 62 15.91 7.01 12.88
CA LEU A 62 16.46 8.17 13.59
C LEU A 62 17.43 7.75 14.68
N LEU A 63 16.98 6.88 15.60
CA LEU A 63 17.75 6.49 16.77
C LEU A 63 19.04 5.78 16.38
N SER A 64 18.95 4.80 15.50
CA SER A 64 20.10 3.98 15.12
C SER A 64 21.13 4.75 14.28
N ARG A 65 20.73 5.69 13.40
CA ARG A 65 21.69 6.46 12.58
C ARG A 65 22.30 7.62 13.36
N THR A 66 21.54 8.19 14.30
CA THR A 66 22.08 9.14 15.27
C THR A 66 23.08 8.45 16.20
N LEU A 67 22.76 7.24 16.69
CA LEU A 67 23.68 6.45 17.49
C LEU A 67 24.95 6.06 16.71
N LEU A 68 24.84 5.68 15.44
CA LEU A 68 26.01 5.42 14.59
C LEU A 68 26.91 6.66 14.45
N ALA A 69 26.31 7.84 14.22
CA ALA A 69 27.06 9.08 14.13
C ALA A 69 27.75 9.43 15.46
N ILE A 70 27.06 9.29 16.60
CA ILE A 70 27.63 9.49 17.94
C ILE A 70 28.77 8.50 18.19
N ALA A 71 28.58 7.22 17.87
CA ALA A 71 29.60 6.18 18.05
C ALA A 71 30.83 6.43 17.17
N THR A 72 30.63 6.97 15.97
CA THR A 72 31.72 7.36 15.07
C THR A 72 32.49 8.54 15.65
N LEU A 73 31.81 9.61 16.08
CA LEU A 73 32.43 10.78 16.71
C LEU A 73 33.11 10.45 18.05
N GLY A 74 32.57 9.47 18.78
CA GLY A 74 33.07 9.02 20.08
C GLY A 74 34.19 7.98 20.01
N HIS A 75 34.64 7.60 18.81
CA HIS A 75 35.69 6.59 18.60
C HIS A 75 35.37 5.23 19.26
N TRP A 76 34.14 4.74 19.12
CA TRP A 76 33.73 3.47 19.75
C TRP A 76 34.29 2.20 19.06
N GLY A 77 35.13 2.36 18.03
CA GLY A 77 35.80 1.26 17.35
C GLY A 77 34.83 0.25 16.75
N TRP A 78 35.04 -1.04 17.01
CA TRP A 78 34.25 -2.16 16.47
C TRP A 78 32.75 -2.09 16.78
N LEU A 79 32.34 -1.38 17.84
CA LEU A 79 30.92 -1.18 18.17
C LEU A 79 30.17 -0.40 17.07
N THR A 80 30.86 0.48 16.34
CA THR A 80 30.27 1.22 15.20
C THR A 80 29.75 0.27 14.12
N PHE A 81 30.49 -0.81 13.83
CA PHE A 81 30.08 -1.83 12.87
C PHE A 81 28.85 -2.61 13.35
N LEU A 82 28.81 -3.01 14.62
CA LEU A 82 27.64 -3.68 15.18
C LEU A 82 26.39 -2.80 15.15
N ILE A 83 26.53 -1.52 15.50
CA ILE A 83 25.42 -0.55 15.44
C ILE A 83 24.92 -0.40 14.01
N ALA A 84 25.82 -0.31 13.02
CA ALA A 84 25.47 -0.22 11.60
C ALA A 84 24.69 -1.46 11.14
N VAL A 85 25.18 -2.67 11.45
CA VAL A 85 24.53 -3.93 11.07
C VAL A 85 23.17 -4.08 11.77
N ALA A 86 23.12 -3.94 13.09
CA ALA A 86 21.87 -4.06 13.85
C ALA A 86 20.85 -3.01 13.37
N GLY A 87 21.30 -1.77 13.20
CA GLY A 87 20.50 -0.69 12.66
C GLY A 87 19.90 -1.03 11.29
N LEU A 88 20.64 -1.66 10.39
CA LEU A 88 20.10 -2.06 9.08
C LEU A 88 19.13 -3.24 9.19
N LEU A 89 19.47 -4.25 9.98
CA LEU A 89 18.66 -5.47 10.10
C LEU A 89 17.25 -5.18 10.62
N GLY A 90 17.10 -4.38 11.69
CA GLY A 90 15.78 -4.10 12.28
C GLY A 90 14.76 -3.62 11.25
N GLY A 91 14.92 -2.39 10.75
CA GLY A 91 13.97 -1.82 9.80
C GLY A 91 13.87 -2.55 8.44
N THR A 92 14.94 -3.19 7.98
CA THR A 92 14.91 -3.91 6.68
C THR A 92 14.09 -5.19 6.77
N LEU A 93 14.24 -5.96 7.85
CA LEU A 93 13.51 -7.22 8.02
C LEU A 93 12.00 -6.97 8.23
N ASP A 94 11.64 -5.91 8.96
CA ASP A 94 10.25 -5.45 9.06
C ASP A 94 9.65 -5.11 7.69
N VAL A 95 10.32 -4.30 6.87
CA VAL A 95 9.76 -3.87 5.58
C VAL A 95 9.79 -4.98 4.53
N ALA A 96 10.92 -5.68 4.39
CA ALA A 96 11.14 -6.65 3.33
C ALA A 96 10.46 -8.00 3.60
N LEU A 97 10.49 -8.47 4.86
CA LEU A 97 9.98 -9.79 5.23
C LEU A 97 8.69 -9.72 6.05
N GLY A 98 8.34 -8.55 6.61
CA GLY A 98 7.23 -8.41 7.55
C GLY A 98 7.48 -9.11 8.88
N TRP A 99 8.75 -9.15 9.32
CA TRP A 99 9.10 -9.61 10.65
C TRP A 99 9.06 -8.41 11.59
N PRO A 100 8.14 -8.34 12.56
CA PRO A 100 7.93 -7.13 13.37
C PRO A 100 9.01 -6.99 14.46
N LEU A 101 10.27 -6.80 14.09
CA LEU A 101 11.37 -6.66 15.06
C LEU A 101 11.32 -5.32 15.76
N VAL A 102 10.91 -4.26 15.06
CA VAL A 102 10.80 -2.91 15.62
C VAL A 102 9.36 -2.42 15.66
N SER A 103 8.48 -2.93 14.80
CA SER A 103 7.08 -2.50 14.68
C SER A 103 6.09 -3.22 15.59
N TRP A 104 6.52 -4.21 16.39
CA TRP A 104 5.63 -4.96 17.28
C TRP A 104 4.91 -4.14 18.37
N PRO A 105 5.45 -3.03 18.92
CA PRO A 105 4.77 -2.31 19.99
C PRO A 105 3.41 -1.77 19.53
N GLY A 106 2.38 -2.00 20.35
CA GLY A 106 1.02 -1.54 20.06
C GLY A 106 0.28 -2.41 19.04
N GLN A 107 0.68 -3.68 18.87
CA GLN A 107 -0.08 -4.66 18.09
C GLN A 107 -1.56 -4.72 18.53
N MET A 108 -2.44 -4.98 17.58
CA MET A 108 -3.87 -5.11 17.83
C MET A 108 -4.55 -5.96 16.75
N VAL A 109 -5.86 -6.16 16.90
CA VAL A 109 -6.65 -6.89 15.90
C VAL A 109 -7.04 -5.95 14.76
N GLY A 110 -6.52 -6.24 13.56
CA GLY A 110 -7.01 -5.70 12.30
C GLY A 110 -8.15 -6.55 11.75
N ARG A 111 -8.97 -5.95 10.87
CA ARG A 111 -10.15 -6.60 10.29
C ARG A 111 -10.26 -6.26 8.81
N ASN A 112 -10.30 -7.26 7.96
CA ASN A 112 -10.72 -7.09 6.57
C ASN A 112 -12.22 -7.41 6.47
N LEU A 113 -12.91 -6.72 5.57
CA LEU A 113 -14.32 -6.98 5.24
C LEU A 113 -14.39 -7.60 3.85
N PHE A 114 -15.11 -8.71 3.68
CA PHE A 114 -15.30 -9.29 2.36
C PHE A 114 -16.71 -9.82 2.13
N MET A 115 -17.10 -9.87 0.86
CA MET A 115 -18.41 -10.29 0.37
C MET A 115 -18.20 -11.29 -0.77
N GLU A 116 -18.96 -12.38 -0.78
CA GLU A 116 -18.82 -13.45 -1.76
C GLU A 116 -20.11 -13.59 -2.59
N PHE A 117 -19.97 -13.68 -3.90
CA PHE A 117 -21.06 -13.82 -4.85
C PHE A 117 -20.74 -14.91 -5.87
N GLY A 118 -21.77 -15.54 -6.40
CA GLY A 118 -21.67 -16.53 -7.47
C GLY A 118 -22.16 -17.92 -7.08
N PRO A 119 -22.19 -18.84 -8.04
CA PRO A 119 -22.71 -20.19 -7.82
C PRO A 119 -21.77 -21.04 -6.98
N ALA A 120 -22.32 -22.00 -6.22
CA ALA A 120 -21.55 -22.99 -5.48
C ALA A 120 -20.65 -23.87 -6.36
N TYR A 121 -20.99 -24.00 -7.64
CA TYR A 121 -20.27 -24.76 -8.67
C TYR A 121 -19.32 -23.91 -9.52
N ALA A 122 -18.91 -22.73 -9.02
CA ALA A 122 -17.95 -21.88 -9.72
C ALA A 122 -16.66 -22.64 -10.05
N SER A 123 -16.15 -22.45 -11.27
CA SER A 123 -14.92 -23.10 -11.75
C SER A 123 -13.69 -22.19 -11.64
N ARG A 124 -13.88 -20.92 -11.30
CA ARG A 124 -12.84 -19.89 -11.17
C ARG A 124 -13.26 -18.83 -10.17
N GLU A 125 -12.30 -18.04 -9.70
CA GLU A 125 -12.53 -16.93 -8.80
C GLU A 125 -11.95 -15.61 -9.34
N LEU A 126 -12.72 -14.52 -9.21
CA LEU A 126 -12.23 -13.16 -9.36
C LEU A 126 -12.29 -12.45 -8.01
N VAL A 127 -11.15 -11.96 -7.54
CA VAL A 127 -11.06 -11.09 -6.36
C VAL A 127 -10.96 -9.64 -6.82
N LEU A 128 -11.84 -8.79 -6.30
CA LEU A 128 -11.81 -7.35 -6.50
C LEU A 128 -11.53 -6.69 -5.15
N SER A 129 -10.44 -5.95 -5.05
CA SER A 129 -9.99 -5.40 -3.76
C SER A 129 -9.79 -3.90 -3.76
N ALA A 130 -9.94 -3.31 -2.59
CA ALA A 130 -9.54 -1.94 -2.25
C ALA A 130 -9.19 -1.92 -0.75
N HIS A 131 -8.69 -0.81 -0.23
CA HIS A 131 -8.44 -0.66 1.21
C HIS A 131 -9.23 0.50 1.82
N TYR A 132 -9.68 0.31 3.06
CA TYR A 132 -10.52 1.28 3.75
C TYR A 132 -9.77 2.09 4.81
N ASP A 133 -8.51 1.80 5.12
CA ASP A 133 -7.69 2.70 5.92
C ASP A 133 -7.24 3.94 5.13
N SER A 134 -6.71 4.93 5.85
CA SER A 134 -6.16 6.16 5.26
C SER A 134 -4.83 6.52 5.92
N LYS A 135 -3.91 7.14 5.19
CA LYS A 135 -2.66 7.66 5.75
C LYS A 135 -2.49 9.15 5.63
N THR A 136 -1.62 9.69 6.47
CA THR A 136 -1.12 11.06 6.35
C THR A 136 0.38 11.07 6.48
N GLU A 137 1.04 11.79 5.58
CA GLU A 137 2.49 11.97 5.57
C GLU A 137 2.88 13.45 5.43
N LEU A 138 4.09 13.79 5.89
CA LEU A 138 4.63 15.15 5.74
C LEU A 138 4.96 15.45 4.28
N LEU A 139 5.54 14.47 3.58
CA LEU A 139 5.81 14.48 2.16
C LEU A 139 4.77 13.61 1.45
N ASP A 140 4.26 14.08 0.32
CA ASP A 140 3.49 13.20 -0.56
C ASP A 140 4.37 12.06 -1.09
N HIS A 141 3.73 11.03 -1.66
CA HIS A 141 4.41 9.86 -2.19
C HIS A 141 5.44 10.21 -3.29
N ARG A 142 5.28 11.29 -4.07
CA ARG A 142 6.23 11.70 -5.13
C ARG A 142 7.52 12.28 -4.53
N ARG A 143 7.39 13.21 -3.57
CA ARG A 143 8.53 13.79 -2.86
C ARG A 143 9.25 12.72 -2.05
N ARG A 144 8.50 11.82 -1.40
CA ARG A 144 9.04 10.66 -0.69
C ARG A 144 9.78 9.71 -1.64
N ALA A 145 9.29 9.50 -2.86
CA ALA A 145 9.95 8.64 -3.85
C ALA A 145 11.36 9.15 -4.22
N VAL A 146 11.60 10.46 -4.19
CA VAL A 146 12.96 11.02 -4.39
C VAL A 146 13.91 10.54 -3.30
N LEU A 147 13.49 10.57 -2.03
CA LEU A 147 14.29 10.05 -0.90
C LEU A 147 14.49 8.53 -1.00
N GLN A 148 13.45 7.80 -1.42
CA GLN A 148 13.50 6.34 -1.56
C GLN A 148 14.54 5.87 -2.59
N ARG A 149 14.84 6.67 -3.63
CA ARG A 149 15.90 6.36 -4.60
C ARG A 149 17.28 6.23 -3.96
N PHE A 150 17.51 6.96 -2.86
CA PHE A 150 18.78 6.94 -2.15
C PHE A 150 18.86 5.91 -1.03
N VAL A 151 17.78 5.18 -0.72
CA VAL A 151 17.75 4.21 0.39
C VAL A 151 18.83 3.14 0.22
N ARG A 152 18.97 2.54 -0.97
CA ARG A 152 19.99 1.49 -1.22
C ARG A 152 21.41 2.02 -1.04
N VAL A 153 21.68 3.23 -1.55
CA VAL A 153 22.98 3.90 -1.36
C VAL A 153 23.21 4.20 0.12
N GLY A 154 22.20 4.71 0.83
CA GLY A 154 22.25 4.95 2.26
C GLY A 154 22.53 3.69 3.09
N MET A 155 21.97 2.54 2.70
CA MET A 155 22.26 1.25 3.35
C MET A 155 23.73 0.86 3.18
N VAL A 156 24.29 0.99 1.97
CA VAL A 156 25.71 0.72 1.71
C VAL A 156 26.59 1.68 2.50
N LEU A 157 26.30 2.98 2.45
CA LEU A 157 27.06 3.98 3.20
C LEU A 157 27.00 3.74 4.72
N THR A 158 25.86 3.27 5.24
CA THR A 158 25.74 2.89 6.66
C THR A 158 26.74 1.79 7.04
N LEU A 159 26.88 0.75 6.20
CA LEU A 159 27.88 -0.30 6.42
C LEU A 159 29.31 0.21 6.30
N VAL A 160 29.57 1.07 5.31
CA VAL A 160 30.90 1.67 5.10
C VAL A 160 31.30 2.52 6.30
N VAL A 161 30.40 3.36 6.83
CA VAL A 161 30.66 4.16 8.04
C VAL A 161 30.98 3.24 9.24
N GLY A 162 30.19 2.19 9.45
CA GLY A 162 30.46 1.21 10.52
C GLY A 162 31.80 0.48 10.34
N ALA A 163 32.17 0.12 9.11
CA ALA A 163 33.44 -0.51 8.81
C ALA A 163 34.63 0.43 9.00
N LEU A 164 34.50 1.71 8.61
CA LEU A 164 35.53 2.73 8.81
C LEU A 164 35.72 3.05 10.29
N GLY A 165 34.65 3.11 11.08
CA GLY A 165 34.77 3.29 12.54
C GLY A 165 35.49 2.12 13.22
N TRP A 166 35.31 0.89 12.74
CA TRP A 166 36.11 -0.25 13.19
C TRP A 166 37.57 -0.16 12.72
N ALA A 167 37.79 0.15 11.43
CA ALA A 167 39.12 0.24 10.84
C ALA A 167 39.96 1.36 11.47
N GLU A 168 39.35 2.49 11.84
CA GLU A 168 39.99 3.62 12.51
C GLU A 168 40.73 3.19 13.78
N GLY A 169 40.08 2.40 14.64
CA GLY A 169 40.70 1.87 15.87
C GLY A 169 41.87 0.92 15.61
N TRP A 170 41.85 0.16 14.51
CA TRP A 170 42.94 -0.75 14.14
C TRP A 170 44.10 -0.02 13.45
N VAL A 171 43.79 0.83 12.47
CA VAL A 171 44.78 1.62 11.73
C VAL A 171 45.47 2.62 12.67
N GLY A 172 44.73 3.25 13.57
CA GLY A 172 45.28 4.20 14.55
C GLY A 172 46.29 3.58 15.53
N GLN A 173 46.25 2.26 15.75
CA GLN A 173 47.28 1.54 16.52
C GLN A 173 48.58 1.36 15.74
N ILE A 174 48.50 1.30 14.40
CA ILE A 174 49.65 1.12 13.51
C ILE A 174 50.25 2.48 13.13
N ASP A 175 49.41 3.41 12.68
CA ASP A 175 49.76 4.74 12.23
C ASP A 175 48.67 5.75 12.60
N ARG A 176 49.02 6.72 13.44
CA ARG A 176 48.11 7.74 13.95
C ARG A 176 47.59 8.68 12.86
N VAL A 177 48.41 9.01 11.86
CA VAL A 177 48.02 9.93 10.77
C VAL A 177 46.97 9.26 9.90
N TRP A 178 47.21 8.01 9.49
CA TRP A 178 46.24 7.25 8.72
C TRP A 178 44.96 6.97 9.52
N GLY A 179 45.05 6.72 10.82
CA GLY A 179 43.88 6.63 11.70
C GLY A 179 43.02 7.90 11.65
N MET A 180 43.62 9.09 11.72
CA MET A 180 42.90 10.36 11.59
C MET A 180 42.25 10.55 10.21
N VAL A 181 42.88 10.09 9.13
CA VAL A 181 42.29 10.14 7.78
C VAL A 181 41.07 9.23 7.68
N VAL A 182 41.16 8.00 8.20
CA VAL A 182 40.03 7.05 8.23
C VAL A 182 38.89 7.61 9.08
N TYR A 183 39.20 8.19 10.24
CA TYR A 183 38.22 8.89 11.07
C TYR A 183 37.52 10.03 10.32
N ALA A 184 38.28 10.94 9.70
CA ALA A 184 37.73 12.06 8.96
C ALA A 184 36.80 11.60 7.83
N LEU A 185 37.17 10.52 7.12
CA LEU A 185 36.33 9.91 6.11
C LEU A 185 35.04 9.31 6.70
N ALA A 186 35.12 8.61 7.83
CA ALA A 186 33.97 8.04 8.51
C ALA A 186 32.96 9.14 8.91
N VAL A 187 33.45 10.24 9.50
CA VAL A 187 32.62 11.40 9.89
C VAL A 187 32.00 12.05 8.65
N LEU A 188 32.78 12.28 7.60
CA LEU A 188 32.29 12.88 6.35
C LEU A 188 31.15 12.04 5.73
N LEU A 189 31.30 10.71 5.71
CA LEU A 189 30.29 9.80 5.17
C LEU A 189 29.08 9.60 6.11
N ALA A 190 29.23 9.84 7.41
CA ALA A 190 28.12 9.78 8.36
C ALA A 190 27.11 10.91 8.15
N LEU A 191 27.54 12.08 7.66
CA LEU A 191 26.66 13.23 7.41
C LEU A 191 25.53 12.95 6.41
N PRO A 192 25.77 12.46 5.18
CA PRO A 192 24.69 12.14 4.24
C PRO A 192 23.82 10.98 4.73
N VAL A 193 24.38 10.00 5.46
CA VAL A 193 23.61 8.91 6.08
C VAL A 193 22.62 9.48 7.10
N LEU A 194 23.10 10.38 7.98
CA LEU A 194 22.29 11.03 8.99
C LEU A 194 21.21 11.91 8.35
N GLY A 195 21.56 12.72 7.36
CA GLY A 195 20.62 13.58 6.64
C GLY A 195 19.49 12.80 5.96
N LEU A 196 19.81 11.70 5.27
CA LEU A 196 18.81 10.82 4.66
C LEU A 196 17.92 10.15 5.70
N ALA A 197 18.52 9.64 6.79
CA ALA A 197 17.79 8.97 7.87
C ALA A 197 16.88 9.94 8.62
N TRP A 198 17.31 11.18 8.82
CA TRP A 198 16.48 12.22 9.43
C TRP A 198 15.32 12.63 8.52
N ALA A 199 15.60 12.89 7.24
CA ALA A 199 14.55 13.25 6.28
C ALA A 199 13.48 12.16 6.16
N LEU A 200 13.88 10.89 5.98
CA LEU A 200 12.95 9.77 5.87
C LEU A 200 12.30 9.43 7.21
N GLY A 201 13.09 9.37 8.28
CA GLY A 201 12.65 8.99 9.61
C GLY A 201 11.64 9.97 10.20
N LEU A 202 11.88 11.28 10.10
CA LEU A 202 10.92 12.30 10.52
C LEU A 202 9.66 12.27 9.66
N ASN A 203 9.77 12.06 8.35
CA ASN A 203 8.59 11.94 7.48
C ASN A 203 7.67 10.79 7.92
N LEU A 204 8.23 9.63 8.24
CA LEU A 204 7.48 8.45 8.66
C LEU A 204 6.96 8.59 10.09
N LEU A 205 7.74 9.17 11.00
CA LEU A 205 7.38 9.33 12.41
C LEU A 205 6.31 10.40 12.64
N LEU A 206 6.39 11.52 11.92
CA LEU A 206 5.59 12.71 12.22
C LEU A 206 4.35 12.87 11.34
N GLY A 207 4.23 12.10 10.25
CA GLY A 207 3.15 12.24 9.28
C GLY A 207 1.74 12.24 9.91
N ARG A 208 1.52 11.35 10.87
CA ARG A 208 0.23 11.14 11.53
C ARG A 208 -0.21 12.30 12.42
N PHE A 209 0.72 13.11 12.91
CA PHE A 209 0.44 14.28 13.76
C PHE A 209 0.13 15.56 12.96
N GLY A 210 0.32 15.51 11.64
CA GLY A 210 -0.08 16.60 10.76
C GLY A 210 -1.60 16.70 10.61
N ARG A 211 -2.04 17.71 9.84
CA ARG A 211 -3.43 17.77 9.38
C ARG A 211 -3.72 16.50 8.56
N GLN A 212 -4.74 15.76 8.98
CA GLN A 212 -4.99 14.44 8.42
C GLN A 212 -5.62 14.51 7.03
N SER A 213 -5.17 13.61 6.17
CA SER A 213 -5.83 13.30 4.90
C SER A 213 -7.16 12.59 5.15
N GLN A 214 -8.15 12.87 4.31
CA GLN A 214 -9.41 12.13 4.34
C GLN A 214 -9.30 10.77 3.65
N GLY A 215 -8.26 10.52 2.83
CA GLY A 215 -8.15 9.30 2.05
C GLY A 215 -9.36 9.08 1.12
N ALA A 216 -9.91 10.15 0.55
CA ALA A 216 -11.18 10.06 -0.19
C ALA A 216 -10.96 9.41 -1.55
N VAL A 217 -9.87 9.78 -2.24
CA VAL A 217 -9.37 9.13 -3.44
C VAL A 217 -8.59 7.87 -3.06
N ASP A 218 -7.79 7.94 -1.99
CA ASP A 218 -6.86 6.91 -1.53
C ASP A 218 -7.25 6.36 -0.14
N ASN A 219 -8.15 5.37 -0.05
CA ASN A 219 -8.79 4.65 -1.15
C ASN A 219 -10.31 4.50 -0.96
N GLY A 220 -10.92 5.56 -0.42
CA GLY A 220 -12.35 5.62 -0.08
C GLY A 220 -13.26 5.47 -1.30
N ALA A 221 -12.92 6.09 -2.42
CA ALA A 221 -13.67 6.02 -3.66
C ALA A 221 -13.72 4.59 -4.23
N ALA A 222 -12.62 3.84 -4.19
CA ALA A 222 -12.61 2.44 -4.63
C ALA A 222 -13.47 1.56 -3.72
N CYS A 223 -13.42 1.76 -2.39
CA CYS A 223 -14.31 1.08 -1.46
C CYS A 223 -15.79 1.34 -1.79
N ALA A 224 -16.14 2.60 -2.10
CA ALA A 224 -17.50 2.96 -2.46
C ALA A 224 -17.95 2.29 -3.78
N ILE A 225 -17.06 2.20 -4.77
CA ILE A 225 -17.29 1.49 -6.03
C ILE A 225 -17.54 0.00 -5.77
N LEU A 226 -16.72 -0.65 -4.94
CA LEU A 226 -16.90 -2.06 -4.59
C LEU A 226 -18.20 -2.33 -3.83
N LEU A 227 -18.63 -1.42 -2.95
CA LEU A 227 -19.92 -1.54 -2.27
C LEU A 227 -21.10 -1.34 -3.22
N ALA A 228 -21.00 -0.40 -4.17
CA ALA A 228 -22.00 -0.24 -5.22
C ALA A 228 -22.08 -1.49 -6.11
N LEU A 229 -20.94 -2.10 -6.43
CA LEU A 229 -20.86 -3.37 -7.14
C LEU A 229 -21.46 -4.53 -6.35
N ALA A 230 -21.22 -4.60 -5.04
CA ALA A 230 -21.84 -5.58 -4.15
C ALA A 230 -23.38 -5.50 -4.23
N ALA A 231 -23.94 -4.29 -4.23
CA ALA A 231 -25.38 -4.08 -4.39
C ALA A 231 -25.89 -4.45 -5.80
N HIS A 232 -25.07 -4.33 -6.85
CA HIS A 232 -25.42 -4.82 -8.19
C HIS A 232 -25.48 -6.34 -8.24
N LEU A 233 -24.49 -7.02 -7.65
CA LEU A 233 -24.40 -8.48 -7.61
C LEU A 233 -25.53 -9.08 -6.76
N ALA A 234 -25.79 -8.53 -5.56
CA ALA A 234 -26.85 -8.99 -4.67
C ALA A 234 -28.26 -8.90 -5.31
N ARG A 235 -28.48 -7.90 -6.18
CA ARG A 235 -29.74 -7.71 -6.90
C ARG A 235 -29.82 -8.50 -8.22
N GLY A 236 -28.83 -9.32 -8.53
CA GLY A 236 -28.78 -10.10 -9.77
C GLY A 236 -28.66 -9.24 -11.04
N ARG A 237 -28.11 -8.02 -10.95
CA ARG A 237 -27.86 -7.17 -12.13
C ARG A 237 -26.75 -7.71 -13.02
N VAL A 238 -25.81 -8.46 -12.44
CA VAL A 238 -24.78 -9.22 -13.14
C VAL A 238 -25.03 -10.69 -12.86
N ARG A 239 -25.23 -11.48 -13.91
CA ARG A 239 -25.47 -12.93 -13.79
C ARG A 239 -24.14 -13.66 -13.82
N LEU A 240 -23.82 -14.32 -12.72
CA LEU A 240 -22.63 -15.17 -12.58
C LEU A 240 -22.99 -16.62 -12.90
N GLN A 241 -22.37 -17.19 -13.94
CA GLN A 241 -22.61 -18.57 -14.34
C GLN A 241 -21.50 -19.52 -13.88
N ARG A 242 -20.25 -19.07 -13.84
CA ARG A 242 -19.08 -19.95 -13.62
C ARG A 242 -17.98 -19.30 -12.79
N THR A 243 -18.11 -18.01 -12.46
CA THR A 243 -17.15 -17.26 -11.66
C THR A 243 -17.69 -16.97 -10.27
N ARG A 244 -16.91 -17.29 -9.25
CA ARG A 244 -17.09 -16.76 -7.90
C ARG A 244 -16.44 -15.38 -7.83
N VAL A 245 -17.19 -14.36 -7.45
CA VAL A 245 -16.68 -13.00 -7.28
C VAL A 245 -16.53 -12.73 -5.78
N VAL A 246 -15.34 -12.33 -5.36
CA VAL A 246 -15.06 -11.94 -3.99
C VAL A 246 -14.66 -10.48 -3.96
N LEU A 247 -15.46 -9.67 -3.28
CA LEU A 247 -15.14 -8.26 -3.06
C LEU A 247 -14.45 -8.16 -1.69
N VAL A 248 -13.32 -7.46 -1.59
CA VAL A 248 -12.56 -7.35 -0.34
C VAL A 248 -12.16 -5.91 -0.07
N LEU A 249 -12.48 -5.42 1.12
CA LEU A 249 -12.00 -4.16 1.67
C LEU A 249 -10.95 -4.47 2.73
N PHE A 250 -9.68 -4.29 2.37
CA PHE A 250 -8.55 -4.53 3.26
C PHE A 250 -8.37 -3.39 4.27
N ASN A 251 -7.79 -3.74 5.41
CA ASN A 251 -7.27 -2.78 6.37
C ASN A 251 -5.74 -2.89 6.44
N GLY A 252 -5.06 -1.82 6.84
CA GLY A 252 -3.62 -1.82 7.01
C GLY A 252 -2.84 -1.95 5.70
N GLU A 253 -3.41 -1.55 4.55
CA GLU A 253 -2.65 -1.35 3.31
C GLU A 253 -1.51 -0.36 3.60
N GLU A 254 -1.88 0.74 4.25
CA GLU A 254 -1.02 1.89 4.51
C GLU A 254 0.06 1.59 5.56
N GLN A 255 0.02 0.38 6.13
CA GLN A 255 0.96 -0.16 7.09
C GLN A 255 1.77 -1.32 6.47
N ASN A 256 2.06 -1.26 5.17
CA ASN A 256 2.81 -2.28 4.41
C ASN A 256 1.96 -3.54 4.09
N MET A 257 0.73 -3.31 3.61
CA MET A 257 -0.18 -4.34 3.07
C MET A 257 -0.52 -5.44 4.08
N GLN A 258 -0.62 -5.11 5.37
CA GLN A 258 -0.76 -6.14 6.42
C GLN A 258 -2.05 -6.96 6.27
N GLY A 259 -3.16 -6.32 5.92
CA GLY A 259 -4.45 -6.97 5.75
C GLY A 259 -4.46 -7.95 4.59
N SER A 260 -4.01 -7.54 3.40
CA SER A 260 -3.95 -8.43 2.24
C SER A 260 -2.95 -9.57 2.43
N ARG A 261 -1.76 -9.29 3.00
CA ARG A 261 -0.77 -10.33 3.32
C ARG A 261 -1.31 -11.39 4.27
N ALA A 262 -2.04 -10.97 5.30
CA ALA A 262 -2.64 -11.89 6.25
C ALA A 262 -3.76 -12.71 5.60
N TRP A 263 -4.63 -12.07 4.83
CA TRP A 263 -5.76 -12.73 4.19
C TRP A 263 -5.33 -13.74 3.12
N VAL A 264 -4.39 -13.37 2.24
CA VAL A 264 -3.86 -14.28 1.22
C VAL A 264 -3.20 -15.51 1.85
N ARG A 265 -2.49 -15.33 2.98
CA ARG A 265 -1.84 -16.43 3.72
C ARG A 265 -2.84 -17.35 4.42
N ALA A 266 -3.90 -16.78 4.99
CA ALA A 266 -4.88 -17.53 5.77
C ALA A 266 -5.91 -18.27 4.91
N ARG A 267 -6.07 -17.85 3.64
CA ARG A 267 -7.09 -18.38 2.74
C ARG A 267 -6.59 -19.59 1.95
N GLU A 268 -7.42 -20.62 1.87
CA GLU A 268 -7.23 -21.72 0.94
C GLU A 268 -7.75 -21.36 -0.46
N TRP A 269 -6.87 -21.44 -1.46
CA TRP A 269 -7.16 -21.12 -2.85
C TRP A 269 -7.59 -22.37 -3.61
N THR A 270 -8.87 -22.73 -3.50
CA THR A 270 -9.44 -23.96 -4.09
C THR A 270 -9.83 -23.85 -5.56
N LEU A 271 -9.89 -22.62 -6.10
CA LEU A 271 -10.21 -22.34 -7.49
C LEU A 271 -9.06 -21.54 -8.13
N PRO A 272 -8.84 -21.65 -9.46
CA PRO A 272 -8.00 -20.70 -10.19
C PRO A 272 -8.51 -19.27 -9.94
N ALA A 273 -7.64 -18.41 -9.40
CA ALA A 273 -7.99 -17.06 -8.99
C ALA A 273 -7.28 -16.01 -9.83
N GLN A 274 -7.96 -14.89 -10.08
CA GLN A 274 -7.40 -13.66 -10.63
C GLN A 274 -7.80 -12.49 -9.75
N VAL A 275 -6.97 -11.44 -9.69
CA VAL A 275 -7.15 -10.33 -8.76
C VAL A 275 -7.08 -9.00 -9.51
N LEU A 276 -8.11 -8.19 -9.34
CA LEU A 276 -8.11 -6.79 -9.75
C LEU A 276 -8.16 -5.91 -8.50
N ASN A 277 -7.02 -5.35 -8.13
CA ASN A 277 -6.94 -4.35 -7.06
C ASN A 277 -7.32 -2.97 -7.61
N LEU A 278 -7.97 -2.16 -6.80
CA LEU A 278 -8.37 -0.80 -7.13
C LEU A 278 -7.61 0.19 -6.29
N GLU A 279 -7.06 1.21 -6.92
CA GLU A 279 -6.26 2.25 -6.26
C GLU A 279 -6.61 3.62 -6.83
N LEU A 280 -6.77 4.63 -5.98
CA LEU A 280 -6.91 6.02 -6.44
C LEU A 280 -8.10 6.24 -7.40
N MET A 281 -9.22 5.57 -7.15
CA MET A 281 -10.38 5.59 -8.04
C MET A 281 -11.23 6.87 -7.91
N GLY A 282 -12.12 7.10 -8.87
CA GLY A 282 -13.15 8.14 -8.79
C GLY A 282 -12.68 9.56 -9.07
N GLN A 283 -11.46 9.76 -9.57
CA GLN A 283 -10.94 11.08 -9.96
C GLN A 283 -11.46 11.50 -11.35
N ASP A 284 -11.44 12.79 -11.64
CA ASP A 284 -12.08 13.39 -12.81
C ASP A 284 -11.32 13.21 -14.14
N GLY A 285 -10.04 12.83 -14.11
CA GLY A 285 -9.23 12.50 -15.28
C GLY A 285 -9.46 11.08 -15.83
N GLY A 286 -8.44 10.54 -16.50
CA GLY A 286 -8.48 9.21 -17.13
C GLY A 286 -8.10 8.06 -16.19
N TYR A 287 -8.19 6.83 -16.68
CA TYR A 287 -7.80 5.63 -15.94
C TYR A 287 -6.31 5.30 -16.10
N VAL A 288 -5.77 4.58 -15.12
CA VAL A 288 -4.37 4.18 -15.04
C VAL A 288 -4.29 2.69 -14.72
N LEU A 289 -3.40 1.99 -15.42
CA LEU A 289 -2.93 0.66 -15.05
C LEU A 289 -1.45 0.74 -14.72
N TRP A 290 -0.98 -0.05 -13.75
CA TRP A 290 0.45 -0.15 -13.44
C TRP A 290 1.06 -1.39 -14.09
N ARG A 291 2.29 -1.27 -14.60
CA ARG A 291 3.01 -2.42 -15.19
C ARG A 291 3.57 -3.36 -14.13
N GLN A 292 3.87 -2.86 -12.94
CA GLN A 292 4.46 -3.61 -11.86
C GLN A 292 3.82 -3.25 -10.52
N ASP A 293 3.81 -4.21 -9.60
CA ASP A 293 3.44 -4.00 -8.21
C ASP A 293 4.57 -4.47 -7.27
N GLY A 294 4.66 -3.90 -6.07
CA GLY A 294 5.58 -4.32 -5.03
C GLY A 294 6.15 -3.17 -4.23
N ASN A 295 7.24 -3.42 -3.51
CA ASN A 295 7.84 -2.46 -2.60
C ASN A 295 9.22 -1.96 -3.11
N ALA A 296 9.96 -1.22 -2.27
CA ALA A 296 11.27 -0.70 -2.63
C ALA A 296 12.35 -1.79 -2.86
N PHE A 297 12.13 -3.00 -2.35
CA PHE A 297 13.07 -4.12 -2.41
C PHE A 297 12.76 -5.09 -3.55
N THR A 298 11.48 -5.41 -3.73
CA THR A 298 11.02 -6.44 -4.67
C THR A 298 9.79 -5.95 -5.43
N ARG A 299 9.78 -6.18 -6.75
CA ARG A 299 8.69 -5.82 -7.66
C ARG A 299 8.39 -6.98 -8.58
N THR A 300 7.12 -7.12 -8.95
CA THR A 300 6.61 -8.16 -9.83
C THR A 300 5.81 -7.51 -10.95
N ALA A 301 5.87 -8.04 -12.16
CA ALA A 301 5.02 -7.56 -13.26
C ALA A 301 3.55 -7.91 -12.97
N ASN A 302 2.65 -6.99 -13.33
CA ASN A 302 1.22 -7.29 -13.33
C ASN A 302 0.88 -8.26 -14.47
N ASP A 303 -0.20 -9.03 -14.29
CA ASP A 303 -0.64 -10.01 -15.28
C ASP A 303 -1.07 -9.29 -16.57
N ALA A 304 -0.43 -9.63 -17.69
CA ALA A 304 -0.61 -8.91 -18.95
C ALA A 304 -2.01 -9.15 -19.55
N ALA A 305 -2.49 -10.39 -19.52
CA ALA A 305 -3.80 -10.76 -20.07
C ALA A 305 -4.95 -10.12 -19.27
N LEU A 306 -4.85 -10.13 -17.94
CA LEU A 306 -5.81 -9.44 -17.08
C LEU A 306 -5.75 -7.93 -17.27
N SER A 307 -4.56 -7.34 -17.38
CA SER A 307 -4.38 -5.91 -17.64
C SER A 307 -5.00 -5.49 -18.98
N GLU A 308 -4.81 -6.27 -20.03
CA GLU A 308 -5.39 -6.03 -21.35
C GLU A 308 -6.92 -6.13 -21.31
N MET A 309 -7.46 -7.14 -20.64
CA MET A 309 -8.91 -7.28 -20.44
C MET A 309 -9.51 -6.08 -19.71
N VAL A 310 -8.87 -5.63 -18.63
CA VAL A 310 -9.29 -4.45 -17.89
C VAL A 310 -9.17 -3.19 -18.76
N ALA A 311 -8.10 -3.05 -19.54
CA ALA A 311 -7.93 -1.94 -20.46
C ALA A 311 -9.02 -1.90 -21.54
N HIS A 312 -9.45 -3.06 -22.04
CA HIS A 312 -10.57 -3.16 -22.99
C HIS A 312 -11.89 -2.71 -22.35
N ALA A 313 -12.20 -3.19 -21.13
CA ALA A 313 -13.39 -2.76 -20.40
C ALA A 313 -13.40 -1.25 -20.12
N VAL A 314 -12.23 -0.70 -19.75
CA VAL A 314 -12.06 0.75 -19.54
C VAL A 314 -12.32 1.51 -20.84
N ALA A 315 -11.70 1.11 -21.97
CA ALA A 315 -11.88 1.77 -23.25
C ALA A 315 -13.33 1.70 -23.74
N GLU A 316 -13.99 0.54 -23.58
CA GLU A 316 -15.39 0.34 -23.97
C GLU A 316 -16.34 1.27 -23.21
N ILE A 317 -16.13 1.44 -21.91
CA ILE A 317 -17.06 2.21 -21.05
C ILE A 317 -16.71 3.70 -20.98
N SER A 318 -15.43 4.06 -20.91
CA SER A 318 -15.01 5.46 -20.74
C SER A 318 -14.74 6.19 -22.06
N GLY A 319 -14.63 5.45 -23.17
CA GLY A 319 -14.27 5.99 -24.49
C GLY A 319 -12.78 6.24 -24.69
N GLU A 320 -11.95 6.01 -23.67
CA GLU A 320 -10.49 6.22 -23.72
C GLU A 320 -9.77 5.01 -23.09
N PRO A 321 -8.65 4.54 -23.67
CA PRO A 321 -7.86 3.50 -23.04
C PRO A 321 -7.16 4.03 -21.77
N PRO A 322 -6.87 3.17 -20.78
CA PRO A 322 -6.07 3.58 -19.63
C PRO A 322 -4.63 3.88 -20.07
N ILE A 323 -3.97 4.77 -19.34
CA ILE A 323 -2.53 4.96 -19.48
C ILE A 323 -1.77 3.96 -18.60
N TYR A 324 -0.53 3.65 -18.98
CA TYR A 324 0.30 2.71 -18.23
C TYR A 324 1.40 3.42 -17.44
N GLU A 325 1.31 3.33 -16.13
CA GLU A 325 2.33 3.77 -15.18
C GLU A 325 3.34 2.66 -14.88
N SER A 326 4.53 3.07 -14.42
CA SER A 326 5.66 2.14 -14.26
C SER A 326 5.44 1.11 -13.14
N TRP A 327 5.12 1.57 -11.94
CA TRP A 327 5.04 0.73 -10.76
C TRP A 327 4.25 1.41 -9.63
N LEU A 328 3.62 0.59 -8.79
CA LEU A 328 2.90 0.96 -7.57
C LEU A 328 3.24 -0.02 -6.44
N ASN A 329 3.01 0.40 -5.19
CA ASN A 329 2.96 -0.51 -4.04
C ASN A 329 1.51 -0.59 -3.58
N SER A 330 0.85 -1.73 -3.77
CA SER A 330 -0.56 -1.93 -3.39
C SER A 330 -0.83 -3.35 -2.88
N ASP A 331 -2.05 -3.57 -2.39
CA ASP A 331 -2.49 -4.88 -1.90
C ASP A 331 -2.37 -6.01 -2.96
N ALA A 332 -2.34 -5.69 -4.26
CA ALA A 332 -2.09 -6.66 -5.33
C ALA A 332 -0.75 -7.41 -5.15
N PHE A 333 0.25 -6.78 -4.52
CA PHE A 333 1.55 -7.40 -4.30
C PHE A 333 1.48 -8.67 -3.43
N SER A 334 0.57 -8.71 -2.46
CA SER A 334 0.35 -9.89 -1.60
C SER A 334 -0.05 -11.12 -2.41
N PHE A 335 -0.82 -10.92 -3.49
CA PHE A 335 -1.27 -11.97 -4.40
C PHE A 335 -0.17 -12.42 -5.35
N HIS A 336 0.60 -11.47 -5.90
CA HIS A 336 1.80 -11.77 -6.68
C HIS A 336 2.78 -12.65 -5.90
N ARG A 337 2.98 -12.36 -4.61
CA ARG A 337 3.84 -13.16 -3.72
C ARG A 337 3.33 -14.58 -3.48
N ALA A 338 2.04 -14.84 -3.70
CA ALA A 338 1.42 -16.15 -3.63
C ALA A 338 1.27 -16.84 -5.01
N GLY A 339 1.78 -16.22 -6.09
CA GLY A 339 1.67 -16.76 -7.44
C GLY A 339 0.28 -16.61 -8.07
N ILE A 340 -0.56 -15.71 -7.55
CA ILE A 340 -1.90 -15.44 -8.06
C ILE A 340 -1.82 -14.28 -9.07
N PRO A 341 -2.30 -14.44 -10.31
CA PRO A 341 -2.34 -13.37 -11.30
C PRO A 341 -3.11 -12.15 -10.79
N ALA A 342 -2.45 -10.99 -10.79
CA ALA A 342 -3.03 -9.74 -10.30
C ALA A 342 -2.69 -8.55 -11.20
N THR A 343 -3.60 -7.58 -11.24
CA THR A 343 -3.35 -6.24 -11.79
C THR A 343 -4.02 -5.18 -10.91
N THR A 344 -3.65 -3.92 -11.12
CA THR A 344 -4.17 -2.78 -10.35
C THR A 344 -4.71 -1.70 -11.28
N LEU A 345 -5.98 -1.35 -11.11
CA LEU A 345 -6.66 -0.27 -11.83
C LEU A 345 -6.83 0.94 -10.93
N GLY A 346 -6.58 2.10 -11.49
CA GLY A 346 -6.83 3.37 -10.83
C GLY A 346 -7.33 4.45 -11.74
N SER A 347 -7.52 5.63 -11.17
CA SER A 347 -7.78 6.85 -11.92
C SER A 347 -6.74 7.92 -11.58
N ARG A 348 -6.73 9.00 -12.36
CA ARG A 348 -5.91 10.19 -12.08
C ARG A 348 -6.77 11.44 -12.12
N ASP A 349 -6.35 12.44 -11.37
CA ASP A 349 -6.92 13.79 -11.40
C ASP A 349 -6.49 14.51 -12.70
N ALA A 350 -7.37 15.32 -13.27
CA ALA A 350 -7.06 16.08 -14.47
C ALA A 350 -5.97 17.15 -14.23
N TYR A 351 -5.94 17.75 -13.04
CA TYR A 351 -4.99 18.79 -12.66
C TYR A 351 -3.81 18.22 -11.86
N TRP A 352 -4.09 17.43 -10.81
CA TRP A 352 -3.07 16.90 -9.91
C TRP A 352 -2.39 15.63 -10.47
N GLY A 353 -2.95 15.00 -11.51
CA GLY A 353 -2.52 13.67 -11.93
C GLY A 353 -2.64 12.68 -10.77
N LEU A 354 -1.52 12.03 -10.43
CA LEU A 354 -1.45 11.13 -9.28
C LEU A 354 -0.95 11.83 -8.00
N ALA A 355 -0.81 13.16 -7.96
CA ALA A 355 -0.25 13.87 -6.81
C ALA A 355 -1.28 14.16 -5.69
N GLY A 356 -0.80 14.71 -4.56
CA GLY A 356 -1.65 15.20 -3.46
C GLY A 356 -2.24 14.13 -2.55
N LEU A 357 -1.89 12.86 -2.75
CA LEU A 357 -2.27 11.71 -1.92
C LEU A 357 -1.50 11.72 -0.58
N HIS A 358 -2.07 11.09 0.45
CA HIS A 358 -1.57 11.11 1.85
C HIS A 358 -1.45 12.52 2.46
N ARG A 359 -2.10 13.51 1.85
CA ARG A 359 -2.08 14.92 2.26
C ARG A 359 -3.50 15.41 2.54
N PRO A 360 -3.68 16.55 3.24
CA PRO A 360 -4.97 17.20 3.42
C PRO A 360 -5.71 17.55 2.12
N ALA A 361 -5.02 17.51 0.98
CA ALA A 361 -5.60 17.75 -0.34
C ALA A 361 -6.43 16.56 -0.85
N ASP A 362 -6.14 15.33 -0.39
CA ASP A 362 -6.98 14.18 -0.68
C ASP A 362 -8.26 14.23 0.18
N THR A 363 -9.32 14.69 -0.47
CA THR A 363 -10.62 15.04 0.12
C THR A 363 -11.75 14.64 -0.82
N ALA A 364 -12.98 14.59 -0.28
CA ALA A 364 -14.19 14.31 -1.07
C ALA A 364 -14.34 15.18 -2.32
N ALA A 365 -13.81 16.41 -2.31
CA ALA A 365 -13.89 17.34 -3.44
C ALA A 365 -13.13 16.86 -4.69
N ARG A 366 -12.18 15.94 -4.53
CA ARG A 366 -11.45 15.30 -5.65
C ARG A 366 -12.17 14.09 -6.22
N VAL A 367 -13.27 13.66 -5.60
CA VAL A 367 -14.03 12.49 -6.02
C VAL A 367 -15.23 12.93 -6.85
N SER A 368 -15.31 12.41 -8.07
CA SER A 368 -16.42 12.63 -8.99
C SER A 368 -17.44 11.49 -8.89
N THR A 369 -18.65 11.81 -8.46
CA THR A 369 -19.76 10.83 -8.40
C THR A 369 -20.03 10.19 -9.76
N ARG A 370 -19.86 10.92 -10.87
CA ARG A 370 -19.97 10.36 -12.23
C ARG A 370 -18.93 9.25 -12.45
N ARG A 371 -17.69 9.48 -12.01
CA ARG A 371 -16.60 8.51 -12.13
C ARG A 371 -16.74 7.32 -11.19
N LEU A 372 -17.40 7.48 -10.03
CA LEU A 372 -17.78 6.34 -9.19
C LEU A 372 -18.78 5.40 -9.90
N ARG A 373 -19.80 5.98 -10.55
CA ARG A 373 -20.77 5.20 -11.36
C ARG A 373 -20.08 4.51 -12.53
N GLU A 374 -19.25 5.26 -13.28
CA GLU A 374 -18.49 4.75 -14.42
C GLU A 374 -17.54 3.61 -14.01
N GLY A 375 -16.80 3.77 -12.91
CA GLY A 375 -15.95 2.72 -12.34
C GLY A 375 -16.74 1.46 -11.98
N THR A 376 -17.93 1.61 -11.39
CA THR A 376 -18.82 0.47 -11.10
C THR A 376 -19.24 -0.26 -12.38
N THR A 377 -19.54 0.47 -13.45
CA THR A 377 -19.88 -0.10 -14.77
C THR A 377 -18.69 -0.82 -15.40
N ILE A 378 -17.47 -0.27 -15.28
CA ILE A 378 -16.24 -0.94 -15.74
C ILE A 378 -16.06 -2.28 -15.02
N LEU A 379 -16.25 -2.34 -13.70
CA LEU A 379 -16.09 -3.59 -12.96
C LEU A 379 -17.17 -4.62 -13.29
N ASN A 380 -18.43 -4.19 -13.48
CA ASN A 380 -19.48 -5.06 -14.02
C ASN A 380 -19.02 -5.68 -15.35
N ARG A 381 -18.45 -4.86 -16.24
CA ARG A 381 -17.98 -5.30 -17.55
C ARG A 381 -16.82 -6.30 -17.44
N VAL A 382 -15.84 -6.05 -16.57
CA VAL A 382 -14.75 -6.99 -16.31
C VAL A 382 -15.29 -8.33 -15.80
N ILE A 383 -16.24 -8.32 -14.87
CA ILE A 383 -16.89 -9.55 -14.37
C ILE A 383 -17.55 -10.32 -15.51
N GLU A 384 -18.32 -9.66 -16.38
CA GLU A 384 -18.97 -10.30 -17.53
C GLU A 384 -17.98 -10.93 -18.51
N MET A 385 -16.86 -10.25 -18.79
CA MET A 385 -15.81 -10.77 -19.66
C MET A 385 -15.18 -12.05 -19.08
N ILE A 386 -14.88 -12.04 -17.78
CA ILE A 386 -14.30 -13.20 -17.08
C ILE A 386 -15.31 -14.36 -16.98
N ASP A 387 -16.57 -14.08 -16.63
CA ASP A 387 -17.61 -15.10 -16.48
C ASP A 387 -18.02 -15.71 -17.82
N SER A 388 -18.09 -14.93 -18.90
CA SER A 388 -18.35 -15.46 -20.24
C SER A 388 -17.20 -16.31 -20.80
N GLY A 389 -16.01 -16.21 -20.22
CA GLY A 389 -14.82 -16.92 -20.68
C GLY A 389 -14.24 -16.34 -21.98
N ARG A 390 -14.55 -15.08 -22.31
CA ARG A 390 -13.83 -14.36 -23.36
C ARG A 390 -12.41 -14.09 -22.88
N VAL A 391 -11.53 -15.06 -23.11
CA VAL A 391 -10.09 -14.80 -23.12
C VAL A 391 -9.82 -14.02 -24.40
N ILE A 392 -9.38 -12.78 -24.25
CA ILE A 392 -8.73 -12.05 -25.35
C ILE A 392 -7.41 -12.79 -25.57
N HIS A 393 -7.43 -13.80 -26.43
CA HIS A 393 -6.21 -14.36 -26.97
C HIS A 393 -5.55 -13.28 -27.81
N SER A 394 -4.34 -12.89 -27.43
CA SER A 394 -3.43 -12.15 -28.31
C SER A 394 -2.93 -13.06 -29.43
#